data_AF-A0A7W1Q6M4-F1
#
_entry.id   AF-A0A7W1Q6M4-F1
#
_cell.length_a   1.000
_cell.length_b   1.000
_cell.length_c   1.000
_cell.angle_alpha   90.00
_cell.angle_beta   90.00
_cell.angle_gamma   90.00
#
_symmetry.space_group_name_H-M   'P 1'
#
loop_
_entity.id
_entity.type
_entity.pdbx_description
1 polymer ?
#
loop_
_entity_poly.entity_id
_entity_poly.type
_entity_poly.pdbx_seq_one_letter_code
_entity_poly.pdbx_strand_id
1 'polypeptide(L)'
;MEAGRWTIAGALMLAACGGGDASDGGGAEETVTAAEYASDVCGALDAWVTASRDRAGSLTGVLNPTDTPENRRDVLAGYIDGVIEDTEALLDDVQGAGVPDVQGGKEIAGQIADAFDSVKTELEQTRDDVDALPTDDPAAFTAAATQLGTSIQTSLTAVGTSVGGISEPELNQAFAVEPTCSALGGA
;
A
#
# COMPACT_ATOMS: atom_id res chain seq x y z
N MET A 1 -50.55 -15.06 -16.00
CA MET A 1 -49.25 -14.90 -15.35
C MET A 1 -48.99 -13.39 -15.26
N GLU A 2 -49.90 -12.68 -14.59
CA GLU A 2 -49.91 -12.37 -13.15
C GLU A 2 -49.01 -11.16 -12.84
N ALA A 3 -49.71 -10.06 -12.58
CA ALA A 3 -49.19 -8.78 -12.15
C ALA A 3 -48.87 -8.83 -10.64
N GLY A 4 -47.79 -8.16 -10.25
CA GLY A 4 -47.44 -7.91 -8.85
C GLY A 4 -47.00 -6.46 -8.65
N ARG A 5 -47.93 -5.52 -8.82
CA ARG A 5 -47.78 -4.12 -8.39
C ARG A 5 -47.98 -4.07 -6.88
N TRP A 6 -46.97 -3.66 -6.12
CA TRP A 6 -47.15 -3.23 -4.73
C TRP A 6 -46.87 -1.74 -4.64
N THR A 7 -47.96 -0.98 -4.63
CA THR A 7 -48.02 0.41 -4.19
C THR A 7 -48.35 0.36 -2.70
N ILE A 8 -47.49 0.90 -1.83
CA ILE A 8 -47.88 1.30 -0.48
C ILE A 8 -47.71 2.80 -0.39
N ALA A 9 -48.83 3.49 -0.25
CA ALA A 9 -48.95 4.90 0.05
C ALA A 9 -49.64 5.05 1.42
N GLY A 10 -49.18 6.04 2.20
CA GLY A 10 -49.82 6.54 3.43
C GLY A 10 -49.00 6.19 4.69
N ALA A 11 -48.64 7.12 5.58
CA ALA A 11 -49.26 8.41 5.89
C ALA A 11 -48.27 9.42 6.50
N LEU A 12 -48.49 10.69 6.19
CA LEU A 12 -48.04 11.88 6.93
C LEU A 12 -48.53 11.84 8.39
N MET A 13 -47.75 12.40 9.34
CA MET A 13 -48.19 13.48 10.25
C MET A 13 -47.01 14.13 11.03
N LEU A 14 -46.82 15.43 10.74
CA LEU A 14 -46.63 16.59 11.64
C LEU A 14 -45.44 16.70 12.63
N ALA A 15 -44.53 17.60 12.24
CA ALA A 15 -44.08 18.78 12.99
C ALA A 15 -43.44 18.61 14.39
N ALA A 16 -42.10 18.58 14.42
CA ALA A 16 -41.32 19.19 15.48
C ALA A 16 -40.52 20.37 14.90
N CYS A 17 -40.85 21.55 15.39
CA CYS A 17 -40.21 22.83 15.10
C CYS A 17 -38.88 22.91 15.86
N GLY A 18 -37.77 23.04 15.14
CA GLY A 18 -36.46 23.39 15.66
C GLY A 18 -35.65 24.01 14.53
N GLY A 19 -35.80 25.33 14.37
CA GLY A 19 -35.24 26.09 13.27
C GLY A 19 -33.71 26.23 13.31
N GLY A 20 -33.14 26.34 12.11
CA GLY A 20 -31.72 26.54 11.84
C GLY A 20 -31.45 26.42 10.35
N ASP A 21 -31.92 27.40 9.59
CA ASP A 21 -31.66 27.61 8.16
C ASP A 21 -30.17 27.83 7.86
N ALA A 22 -29.74 27.25 6.74
CA ALA A 22 -28.79 27.75 5.74
C ALA A 22 -27.28 27.76 6.01
N SER A 23 -26.58 27.25 4.97
CA SER A 23 -25.15 27.43 4.62
C SER A 23 -24.18 26.65 5.49
N ASP A 24 -23.51 25.60 4.99
CA ASP A 24 -22.39 25.67 4.05
C ASP A 24 -22.17 24.20 3.55
N GLY A 25 -22.06 23.86 2.27
CA GLY A 25 -21.03 24.38 1.38
C GLY A 25 -19.65 23.74 1.59
N GLY A 26 -19.44 22.98 2.67
CA GLY A 26 -18.17 22.29 2.95
C GLY A 26 -18.37 20.79 2.94
N GLY A 27 -17.81 20.09 1.94
CA GLY A 27 -17.75 18.63 1.97
C GLY A 27 -17.00 18.22 3.23
N ALA A 28 -17.72 17.68 4.22
CA ALA A 28 -17.09 16.93 5.28
C ALA A 28 -16.33 15.81 4.57
N GLU A 29 -15.00 15.80 4.68
CA GLU A 29 -14.21 14.65 4.27
C GLU A 29 -14.82 13.45 5.04
N GLU A 30 -15.35 12.46 4.32
CA GLU A 30 -15.87 11.26 4.96
C GLU A 30 -14.69 10.56 5.64
N THR A 31 -14.65 10.63 6.97
CA THR A 31 -13.65 9.98 7.80
C THR A 31 -14.10 8.58 8.18
N VAL A 32 -13.15 7.66 8.30
CA VAL A 32 -13.37 6.28 8.74
C VAL A 32 -12.93 6.11 10.19
N THR A 33 -13.37 5.05 10.86
CA THR A 33 -12.87 4.77 12.22
C THR A 33 -11.40 4.35 12.18
N ALA A 34 -10.65 4.55 13.28
CA ALA A 34 -9.26 4.09 13.37
C ALA A 34 -9.12 2.58 13.12
N ALA A 35 -10.11 1.78 13.55
CA ALA A 35 -10.14 0.34 13.34
C ALA A 35 -10.38 -0.05 11.87
N GLU A 36 -11.29 0.64 11.19
CA GLU A 36 -11.55 0.44 9.76
C GLU A 36 -10.33 0.83 8.92
N TYR A 37 -9.76 2.00 9.18
CA TYR A 37 -8.52 2.44 8.53
C TYR A 37 -7.37 1.45 8.73
N ALA A 38 -7.15 1.00 9.97
CA ALA A 38 -6.12 0.01 10.27
C ALA A 38 -6.38 -1.31 9.52
N SER A 39 -7.62 -1.79 9.49
CA SER A 39 -7.97 -3.02 8.76
C SER A 39 -7.67 -2.91 7.27
N ASP A 40 -8.02 -1.79 6.63
CA ASP A 40 -7.82 -1.60 5.20
C ASP A 40 -6.33 -1.48 4.87
N VAL A 41 -5.58 -0.67 5.63
CA VAL A 41 -4.13 -0.52 5.45
C VAL A 41 -3.39 -1.84 5.71
N CYS A 42 -3.76 -2.58 6.75
CA CYS A 42 -3.16 -3.90 7.01
C CYS A 42 -3.49 -4.91 5.91
N GLY A 43 -4.71 -4.87 5.36
CA GLY A 43 -5.11 -5.72 4.24
C GLY A 43 -4.30 -5.43 2.98
N ALA A 44 -4.13 -4.15 2.65
CA ALA A 44 -3.31 -3.71 1.53
C ALA A 44 -1.84 -4.15 1.70
N LEU A 45 -1.29 -4.00 2.91
CA LEU A 45 0.05 -4.45 3.25
C LEU A 45 0.21 -5.97 3.11
N ASP A 46 -0.76 -6.77 3.54
CA ASP A 46 -0.70 -8.23 3.42
C ASP A 46 -0.73 -8.68 1.96
N ALA A 47 -1.58 -8.05 1.14
CA ALA A 47 -1.63 -8.28 -0.29
C ALA A 47 -0.27 -7.97 -0.94
N TRP A 48 0.31 -6.81 -0.64
CA TRP A 48 1.62 -6.41 -1.16
C TRP A 48 2.76 -7.34 -0.72
N VAL A 49 2.79 -7.73 0.56
CA VAL A 49 3.80 -8.68 1.09
C VAL A 49 3.66 -10.05 0.43
N THR A 50 2.43 -10.52 0.23
CA THR A 50 2.16 -11.80 -0.43
C THR A 50 2.61 -11.77 -1.89
N ALA A 51 2.25 -10.73 -2.64
CA ALA A 51 2.67 -10.56 -4.03
C ALA A 51 4.20 -10.48 -4.15
N SER A 52 4.85 -9.72 -3.27
CA SER A 52 6.31 -9.62 -3.20
C SER A 52 6.99 -10.97 -2.94
N ARG A 53 6.44 -11.79 -2.04
CA ARG A 53 6.94 -13.15 -1.74
C ARG A 53 6.77 -14.08 -2.94
N ASP A 54 5.63 -14.02 -3.62
CA ASP A 54 5.35 -14.84 -4.80
C ASP A 54 6.28 -14.49 -5.97
N ARG A 55 6.54 -13.19 -6.19
CA ARG A 55 7.52 -12.72 -7.18
C ARG A 55 8.93 -13.15 -6.82
N ALA A 56 9.34 -13.03 -5.55
CA ALA A 56 10.65 -13.47 -5.10
C ALA A 56 10.83 -14.99 -5.25
N GLY A 57 9.81 -15.77 -4.92
CA GLY A 57 9.79 -17.22 -5.16
C GLY A 57 9.94 -17.56 -6.64
N SER A 58 9.24 -16.83 -7.51
CA SER A 58 9.34 -16.98 -8.97
C SER A 58 10.74 -16.63 -9.48
N LEU A 59 11.38 -15.58 -8.94
CA LEU A 59 12.74 -15.17 -9.32
C LEU A 59 13.77 -16.27 -9.07
N THR A 60 13.69 -16.97 -7.93
CA THR A 60 14.59 -18.10 -7.63
C THR A 60 14.43 -19.30 -8.57
N GLY A 61 13.24 -19.45 -9.17
CA GLY A 61 12.98 -20.47 -10.19
C GLY A 61 13.49 -20.11 -11.59
N VAL A 62 13.74 -18.81 -11.85
CA VAL A 62 14.07 -18.29 -13.18
C VAL A 62 15.56 -17.96 -13.32
N LEU A 63 16.26 -17.57 -12.25
CA LEU A 63 17.70 -17.28 -12.30
C LEU A 63 18.52 -18.59 -12.36
N ASN A 64 18.68 -19.16 -13.55
CA ASN A 64 19.56 -20.31 -13.74
C ASN A 64 21.02 -19.81 -13.81
N PRO A 65 21.97 -20.42 -13.06
CA PRO A 65 23.39 -20.03 -13.12
C PRO A 65 24.02 -20.17 -14.51
N THR A 66 23.40 -20.91 -15.43
CA THR A 66 23.85 -21.01 -16.83
C THR A 66 23.33 -19.92 -17.75
N ASP A 67 22.43 -19.05 -17.28
CA ASP A 67 21.86 -17.97 -18.09
C ASP A 67 22.90 -16.89 -18.39
N THR A 68 22.75 -16.26 -19.56
CA THR A 68 23.58 -15.11 -19.91
C THR A 68 23.26 -13.93 -19.01
N PRO A 69 24.22 -13.04 -18.72
CA PRO A 69 23.95 -11.83 -17.94
C PRO A 69 22.81 -10.98 -18.51
N GLU A 70 22.63 -10.92 -19.84
CA GLU A 70 21.49 -10.23 -20.46
C GLU A 70 20.16 -10.84 -20.05
N ASN A 71 20.01 -12.16 -20.13
CA ASN A 71 18.78 -12.83 -19.71
C ASN A 71 18.49 -12.59 -18.22
N ARG A 72 19.53 -12.62 -17.37
CA ARG A 72 19.38 -12.34 -15.94
C ARG A 72 18.99 -10.89 -15.67
N ARG A 73 19.53 -9.93 -16.44
CA ARG A 73 19.12 -8.52 -16.36
C ARG A 73 17.65 -8.38 -16.71
N ASP A 74 17.21 -8.97 -17.82
CA ASP A 74 15.82 -8.85 -18.30
C ASP A 74 14.83 -9.51 -17.31
N VAL A 75 15.23 -10.62 -16.69
CA VAL A 75 14.46 -11.26 -15.60
C VAL A 75 14.38 -10.37 -14.36
N LEU A 76 15.51 -9.76 -13.96
CA LEU A 76 15.55 -8.85 -12.82
C LEU A 76 14.72 -7.58 -13.09
N ALA A 77 14.78 -7.05 -14.31
CA ALA A 77 13.97 -5.93 -14.77
C ALA A 77 12.48 -6.22 -14.59
N GLY A 78 11.99 -7.34 -15.13
CA GLY A 78 10.59 -7.72 -14.98
C GLY A 78 10.17 -8.01 -13.54
N TYR A 79 11.10 -8.48 -12.70
CA TYR A 79 10.85 -8.60 -11.26
C TYR A 79 10.63 -7.23 -10.62
N ILE A 80 11.51 -6.26 -10.86
CA ILE A 80 11.38 -4.91 -10.29
C ILE A 80 10.13 -4.20 -10.84
N ASP A 81 9.85 -4.30 -12.14
CA ASP A 81 8.63 -3.75 -12.75
C ASP A 81 7.37 -4.28 -12.03
N GLY A 82 7.36 -5.58 -11.75
CA GLY A 82 6.29 -6.22 -11.00
C GLY A 82 6.14 -5.73 -9.56
N VAL A 83 7.25 -5.48 -8.87
CA VAL A 83 7.20 -4.93 -7.50
C VAL A 83 6.73 -3.47 -7.51
N ILE A 84 7.10 -2.69 -8.53
CA ILE A 84 6.58 -1.32 -8.73
C ILE A 84 5.06 -1.35 -8.89
N GLU A 85 4.52 -2.22 -9.76
CA GLU A 85 3.08 -2.39 -9.95
C GLU A 85 2.35 -2.77 -8.64
N ASP A 86 2.94 -3.68 -7.85
CA ASP A 86 2.34 -4.07 -6.56
C ASP A 86 2.37 -2.89 -5.56
N THR A 87 3.44 -2.08 -5.55
CA THR A 87 3.53 -0.90 -4.69
C THR A 87 2.57 0.21 -5.13
N GLU A 88 2.31 0.36 -6.44
CA GLU A 88 1.27 1.26 -6.94
C GLU A 88 -0.11 0.83 -6.44
N ALA A 89 -0.43 -0.46 -6.51
CA ALA A 89 -1.69 -0.98 -5.98
C ALA A 89 -1.81 -0.77 -4.47
N LEU A 90 -0.73 -0.99 -3.71
CA LEU A 90 -0.68 -0.67 -2.28
C LEU A 90 -0.97 0.81 -2.00
N LEU A 91 -0.37 1.72 -2.79
CA LEU A 91 -0.57 3.16 -2.62
C LEU A 91 -2.03 3.55 -2.91
N ASP A 92 -2.61 3.00 -3.97
CA ASP A 92 -4.02 3.21 -4.31
C ASP A 92 -4.95 2.70 -3.19
N ASP A 93 -4.69 1.52 -2.63
CA ASP A 93 -5.49 0.95 -1.53
C ASP A 93 -5.33 1.75 -0.23
N VAL A 94 -4.11 2.21 0.11
CA VAL A 94 -3.85 3.06 1.28
C VAL A 94 -4.56 4.41 1.16
N GLN A 95 -4.57 5.02 -0.03
CA GLN A 95 -5.33 6.25 -0.28
C GLN A 95 -6.84 5.98 -0.26
N GLY A 96 -7.26 4.82 -0.75
CA GLY A 96 -8.66 4.36 -0.75
C GLY A 96 -9.22 4.06 0.64
N ALA A 97 -8.37 3.74 1.62
CA ALA A 97 -8.75 3.55 3.03
C ALA A 97 -9.31 4.84 3.69
N GLY A 98 -9.12 6.00 3.06
CA GLY A 98 -9.68 7.27 3.52
C GLY A 98 -8.86 7.92 4.64
N VAL A 99 -9.53 8.70 5.49
CA VAL A 99 -8.90 9.46 6.57
C VAL A 99 -9.41 8.94 7.92
N PRO A 100 -8.54 8.51 8.84
CA PRO A 100 -8.99 8.04 10.15
C PRO A 100 -9.52 9.22 10.99
N ASP A 101 -10.63 9.01 11.69
CA ASP A 101 -11.26 9.95 12.63
C ASP A 101 -10.48 10.02 13.95
N VAL A 102 -9.24 10.49 13.87
CA VAL A 102 -8.32 10.71 15.00
C VAL A 102 -7.68 12.09 14.89
N GLN A 103 -7.06 12.56 15.97
CA GLN A 103 -6.35 13.83 15.93
C GLN A 103 -5.22 13.79 14.89
N GLY A 104 -5.31 14.66 13.87
CA GLY A 104 -4.31 14.71 12.80
C GLY A 104 -4.45 13.61 11.75
N GLY A 105 -5.59 12.91 11.68
CA GLY A 105 -5.78 11.76 10.78
C GLY A 105 -5.40 12.02 9.30
N LYS A 106 -5.66 13.22 8.78
CA LYS A 106 -5.28 13.60 7.40
C LYS A 106 -3.76 13.67 7.20
N GLU A 107 -3.06 14.24 8.17
CA GLU A 107 -1.60 14.31 8.16
C GLU A 107 -1.01 12.90 8.26
N ILE A 108 -1.59 12.05 9.11
CA ILE A 108 -1.15 10.67 9.28
C ILE A 108 -1.37 9.85 8.01
N ALA A 109 -2.55 9.92 7.41
CA ALA A 109 -2.84 9.23 6.15
C ALA A 109 -1.91 9.68 5.03
N GLY A 110 -1.63 10.99 4.95
CA GLY A 110 -0.64 11.55 4.04
C GLY A 110 0.76 11.00 4.27
N GLN A 111 1.23 10.97 5.52
CA GLN A 111 2.56 10.42 5.86
C GLN A 111 2.71 8.94 5.52
N ILE A 112 1.65 8.14 5.69
CA ILE A 112 1.66 6.72 5.31
C ILE A 112 1.74 6.60 3.77
N ALA A 113 0.93 7.36 3.03
CA ALA A 113 0.97 7.37 1.57
C ALA A 113 2.33 7.83 1.03
N ASP A 114 2.88 8.92 1.57
CA ASP A 114 4.19 9.47 1.18
C ASP A 114 5.33 8.48 1.46
N ALA A 115 5.22 7.69 2.54
CA ALA A 115 6.19 6.66 2.84
C ALA A 115 6.22 5.57 1.75
N PHE A 116 5.06 5.12 1.26
CA PHE A 116 5.00 4.13 0.17
C PHE A 116 5.34 4.73 -1.20
N ASP A 117 5.01 5.99 -1.45
CA ASP A 117 5.44 6.70 -2.67
C ASP A 117 6.96 6.83 -2.74
N SER A 118 7.61 7.03 -1.59
CA SER A 118 9.08 7.02 -1.48
C SER A 118 9.66 5.64 -1.83
N VAL A 119 9.03 4.53 -1.39
CA VAL A 119 9.43 3.17 -1.81
C VAL A 119 9.33 3.02 -3.31
N LYS A 120 8.21 3.44 -3.90
CA LYS A 120 7.98 3.36 -5.34
C LYS A 120 9.08 4.10 -6.10
N THR A 121 9.38 5.34 -5.71
CA THR A 121 10.43 6.15 -6.33
C THR A 121 11.80 5.47 -6.27
N GLU A 122 12.13 4.83 -5.15
CA GLU A 122 13.39 4.09 -5.01
C GLU A 122 13.41 2.79 -5.85
N LEU A 123 12.27 2.13 -6.02
CA LEU A 123 12.12 0.98 -6.93
C LEU A 123 12.25 1.39 -8.40
N GLU A 124 11.71 2.55 -8.80
CA GLU A 124 11.88 3.10 -10.15
C GLU A 124 13.36 3.42 -10.43
N GLN A 125 14.07 4.03 -9.48
CA GLN A 125 15.53 4.23 -9.61
C GLN A 125 16.29 2.91 -9.69
N THR A 126 15.89 1.94 -8.86
CA THR A 126 16.42 0.57 -8.89
C THR A 126 16.21 -0.06 -10.26
N ARG A 127 15.07 0.19 -10.91
CA ARG A 127 14.78 -0.32 -12.25
C ARG A 127 15.71 0.26 -13.31
N ASP A 128 16.01 1.56 -13.23
CA ASP A 128 16.99 2.23 -14.08
C ASP A 128 18.40 1.66 -13.87
N ASP A 129 18.79 1.40 -12.61
CA ASP A 129 20.07 0.78 -12.26
C ASP A 129 20.18 -0.64 -12.84
N VAL A 130 19.07 -1.40 -12.90
CA VAL A 130 19.02 -2.72 -13.54
C VAL A 130 19.34 -2.62 -15.03
N ASP A 131 18.77 -1.64 -15.73
CA ASP A 131 19.05 -1.44 -17.17
C ASP A 131 20.52 -1.08 -17.42
N ALA A 132 21.16 -0.44 -16.44
CA ALA A 132 22.57 -0.07 -16.49
C ALA A 132 23.54 -1.23 -16.11
N LEU A 133 23.03 -2.41 -15.73
CA LEU A 133 23.89 -3.51 -15.30
C LEU A 133 24.83 -3.99 -16.43
N PRO A 134 26.13 -4.19 -16.12
CA PRO A 134 27.07 -4.74 -17.09
C PRO A 134 26.69 -6.19 -17.40
N THR A 135 26.54 -6.50 -18.68
CA THR A 135 26.15 -7.82 -19.17
C THR A 135 27.31 -8.58 -19.82
N ASP A 136 28.43 -7.90 -20.02
CA ASP A 136 29.68 -8.43 -20.56
C ASP A 136 30.61 -9.00 -19.48
N ASP A 137 30.37 -8.69 -18.20
CA ASP A 137 31.12 -9.20 -17.05
C ASP A 137 30.18 -9.83 -15.98
N PRO A 138 30.14 -11.17 -15.88
CA PRO A 138 29.33 -11.87 -14.89
C PRO A 138 29.65 -11.54 -13.43
N ALA A 139 30.90 -11.19 -13.12
CA ALA A 139 31.30 -10.82 -11.76
C ALA A 139 30.80 -9.41 -11.43
N ALA A 140 30.93 -8.47 -12.37
CA ALA A 140 30.41 -7.13 -12.22
C ALA A 140 28.87 -7.14 -12.09
N PHE A 141 28.17 -7.95 -12.90
CA PHE A 141 26.72 -8.16 -12.79
C PHE A 141 26.33 -8.61 -11.37
N THR A 142 27.01 -9.62 -10.84
CA THR A 142 26.69 -10.20 -9.52
C THR A 142 26.92 -9.18 -8.39
N ALA A 143 28.00 -8.42 -8.46
CA ALA A 143 28.30 -7.38 -7.48
C ALA A 143 27.23 -6.27 -7.48
N ALA A 144 26.85 -5.79 -8.67
CA ALA A 144 25.84 -4.74 -8.80
C ALA A 144 24.44 -5.25 -8.39
N ALA A 145 24.05 -6.47 -8.74
CA ALA A 145 22.79 -7.07 -8.29
C ALA A 145 22.73 -7.23 -6.76
N THR A 146 23.86 -7.55 -6.11
CA THR A 146 23.93 -7.63 -4.64
C THR A 146 23.77 -6.26 -3.99
N GLN A 147 24.41 -5.23 -4.57
CA GLN A 147 24.27 -3.85 -4.12
C GLN A 147 22.82 -3.39 -4.22
N LEU A 148 22.16 -3.71 -5.34
CA LEU A 148 20.76 -3.40 -5.58
C LEU A 148 19.84 -3.99 -4.51
N GLY A 149 20.00 -5.29 -4.20
CA GLY A 149 19.23 -5.93 -3.13
C GLY A 149 19.46 -5.31 -1.75
N THR A 150 20.67 -4.81 -1.49
CA THR A 150 20.99 -4.10 -0.23
C THR A 150 20.30 -2.74 -0.15
N SER A 151 20.26 -1.98 -1.26
CA SER A 151 19.54 -0.71 -1.34
C SER A 151 18.05 -0.91 -1.06
N ILE A 152 17.41 -1.87 -1.74
CA ILE A 152 15.99 -2.20 -1.54
C ILE A 152 15.71 -2.57 -0.08
N GLN A 153 16.55 -3.39 0.56
CA GLN A 153 16.35 -3.75 1.96
C GLN A 153 16.45 -2.53 2.90
N THR A 154 17.36 -1.60 2.60
CA THR A 154 17.53 -0.37 3.38
C THR A 154 16.30 0.53 3.25
N SER A 155 15.82 0.72 2.02
CA SER A 155 14.59 1.44 1.69
C SER A 155 13.38 0.95 2.47
N LEU A 156 13.12 -0.37 2.41
CA LEU A 156 12.01 -0.99 3.12
C LEU A 156 12.12 -0.82 4.65
N THR A 157 13.34 -0.86 5.19
CA THR A 157 13.59 -0.63 6.62
C THR A 157 13.30 0.82 7.02
N ALA A 158 13.69 1.79 6.18
CA ALA A 158 13.45 3.20 6.42
C ALA A 158 11.95 3.51 6.44
N VAL A 159 11.18 2.85 5.58
CA VAL A 159 9.71 2.99 5.52
C VAL A 159 9.04 2.39 6.73
N GLY A 160 9.43 1.17 7.13
CA GLY A 160 8.94 0.58 8.39
C GLY A 160 9.23 1.47 9.60
N THR A 161 10.39 2.12 9.63
CA THR A 161 10.75 3.08 10.69
C THR A 161 9.89 4.36 10.63
N SER A 162 9.59 4.86 9.44
CA SER A 162 8.79 6.07 9.24
C SER A 162 7.33 5.85 9.65
N VAL A 163 6.74 4.74 9.23
CA VAL A 163 5.38 4.35 9.63
C VAL A 163 5.29 4.02 11.12
N GLY A 164 6.28 3.31 11.68
CA GLY A 164 6.35 3.04 13.13
C GLY A 164 6.59 4.28 14.00
N GLY A 165 6.98 5.41 13.41
CA GLY A 165 7.16 6.69 14.10
C GLY A 165 5.86 7.47 14.34
N ILE A 166 4.73 7.03 13.77
CA ILE A 166 3.43 7.69 13.93
C ILE A 166 3.01 7.61 15.40
N SER A 167 2.83 8.78 16.02
CA SER A 167 2.54 8.91 17.45
C SER A 167 1.07 9.27 17.69
N GLU A 168 0.16 8.36 17.36
CA GLU A 168 -1.27 8.52 17.63
C GLU A 168 -1.77 7.26 18.39
N PRO A 169 -2.14 7.37 19.69
CA PRO A 169 -2.42 6.20 20.52
C PRO A 169 -3.61 5.35 20.08
N GLU A 170 -4.69 5.95 19.58
CA GLU A 170 -5.88 5.23 19.14
C GLU A 170 -5.58 4.45 17.87
N LEU A 171 -4.91 5.10 16.91
CA LEU A 171 -4.49 4.46 15.67
C LEU A 171 -3.45 3.36 15.90
N ASN A 172 -2.46 3.60 16.76
CA ASN A 172 -1.46 2.59 17.11
C ASN A 172 -2.10 1.38 17.80
N GLN A 173 -3.09 1.62 18.66
CA GLN A 173 -3.85 0.55 19.29
C GLN A 173 -4.67 -0.25 18.26
N ALA A 174 -5.26 0.42 17.25
CA ALA A 174 -5.99 -0.23 16.17
C ALA A 174 -5.08 -1.13 15.32
N PHE A 175 -3.93 -0.63 14.87
CA PHE A 175 -2.92 -1.43 14.16
C PHE A 175 -2.40 -2.60 14.99
N ALA A 176 -2.18 -2.41 16.29
CA ALA A 176 -1.62 -3.43 17.18
C ALA A 176 -2.58 -4.61 17.45
N VAL A 177 -3.90 -4.41 17.37
CA VAL A 177 -4.89 -5.50 17.58
C VAL A 177 -5.41 -6.07 16.28
N GLU A 178 -5.06 -5.48 15.14
CA GLU A 178 -5.45 -5.99 13.84
C GLU A 178 -4.73 -7.33 13.57
N PRO A 179 -5.43 -8.48 13.42
CA PRO A 179 -4.77 -9.76 13.22
C PRO A 179 -3.92 -9.82 11.95
N THR A 180 -4.28 -9.09 10.89
CA THR A 180 -3.53 -9.05 9.63
C THR A 180 -2.16 -8.41 9.85
N CYS A 181 -2.10 -7.23 10.45
CA CYS A 181 -0.82 -6.59 10.78
C CYS A 181 0.01 -7.41 11.79
N SER A 182 -0.64 -8.05 12.77
CA SER A 182 0.05 -8.93 13.71
C SER A 182 0.73 -10.12 13.00
N ALA A 183 0.10 -10.68 11.97
CA ALA A 183 0.63 -11.81 11.19
C ALA A 183 1.80 -11.41 10.28
N LEU A 184 1.86 -10.16 9.85
CA LEU A 184 2.98 -9.60 9.09
C LEU A 184 4.25 -9.40 9.93
N GLY A 185 4.15 -9.59 11.25
CA GLY A 185 5.24 -9.37 12.21
C GLY A 185 5.10 -8.08 13.01
N GLY A 186 3.91 -7.47 13.04
CA GLY A 186 3.64 -6.24 13.77
C GLY A 186 3.67 -6.43 15.29
N ALA A 187 4.74 -5.97 15.92
CA ALA A 187 4.76 -4.74 16.73
C ALA A 187 6.19 -4.22 16.86
#